data_AF-A0A318HWB1-F1
#
_entry.id   AF-A0A318HWB1-F1
#
_cell.length_a   1.000
_cell.length_b   1.000
_cell.length_c   1.000
_cell.angle_alpha   90.00
_cell.angle_beta   90.00
_cell.angle_gamma   90.00
#
_symmetry.space_group_name_H-M   'P 1'
#
loop_
_entity.id
_entity.type
_entity.pdbx_description
1 polymer ?
#
loop_
_entity_poly.entity_id
_entity_poly.type
_entity_poly.pdbx_seq_one_letter_code
_entity_poly.pdbx_strand_id
1 'polypeptide(L)'
;MSSSRDKIIAALDTAEAGYRKLAALPLEALTRPEKQSLLNRLEELDKKRTALDRRLIGQLVAEGDPALFGGAAWADVLSRRLRISRGEAHRRITEARSA
;
A
#
# COMPACT_ATOMS: atom_id res chain seq x y z
N MET A 1 -26.48 2.40 9.72
CA MET A 1 -25.38 1.40 9.87
C MET A 1 -24.41 1.63 8.74
N SER A 2 -23.15 1.98 9.02
CA SER A 2 -22.14 2.24 7.98
C SER A 2 -21.74 0.93 7.28
N SER A 3 -21.64 0.94 5.94
CA SER A 3 -21.30 -0.24 5.14
C SER A 3 -19.86 -0.70 5.39
N SER A 4 -19.54 -1.97 5.10
CA SER A 4 -18.16 -2.47 5.15
C SER A 4 -17.21 -1.64 4.28
N ARG A 5 -17.68 -1.13 3.14
CA ARG A 5 -16.92 -0.22 2.27
C ARG A 5 -16.56 1.08 3.00
N ASP A 6 -17.56 1.71 3.60
CA ASP A 6 -17.39 3.00 4.30
C ASP A 6 -16.40 2.86 5.47
N LYS A 7 -16.45 1.73 6.19
CA LYS A 7 -15.49 1.42 7.26
C LYS A 7 -14.06 1.28 6.74
N ILE A 8 -13.86 0.65 5.58
CA ILE A 8 -12.53 0.52 4.95
C ILE A 8 -11.99 1.89 4.54
N ILE A 9 -12.82 2.73 3.91
CA ILE A 9 -12.41 4.08 3.49
C ILE A 9 -12.12 4.97 4.71
N ALA A 10 -12.98 4.97 5.72
CA ALA A 10 -12.74 5.74 6.94
C ALA A 10 -11.45 5.33 7.68
N ALA A 11 -11.11 4.04 7.65
CA ALA A 11 -9.84 3.55 8.20
C ALA A 11 -8.62 4.04 7.39
N LEU A 12 -8.72 4.06 6.05
CA LEU A 12 -7.69 4.63 5.19
C LEU A 12 -7.53 6.14 5.44
N ASP A 13 -8.64 6.88 5.47
CA ASP A 13 -8.64 8.33 5.73
C ASP A 13 -7.97 8.66 7.08
N THR A 14 -8.24 7.84 8.10
CA THR A 14 -7.61 7.96 9.42
C THR A 14 -6.09 7.74 9.34
N ALA A 15 -5.64 6.74 8.60
CA ALA A 15 -4.20 6.49 8.39
C ALA A 15 -3.53 7.67 7.66
N GLU A 16 -4.13 8.15 6.56
CA GLU A 16 -3.63 9.29 5.79
C GLU A 16 -3.57 10.58 6.62
N ALA A 17 -4.59 10.83 7.44
CA ALA A 17 -4.61 11.96 8.37
C ALA A 17 -3.49 11.84 9.41
N GLY A 18 -3.23 10.63 9.92
CA GLY A 18 -2.12 10.34 10.82
C GLY A 18 -0.76 10.67 10.21
N TYR A 19 -0.51 10.23 8.97
CA TYR A 19 0.73 10.55 8.26
C TYR A 19 0.88 12.04 7.99
N ARG A 20 -0.18 12.73 7.56
CA ARG A 20 -0.19 14.19 7.37
C ARG A 20 0.16 14.93 8.66
N LYS A 21 -0.41 14.49 9.79
CA LYS A 21 -0.10 15.07 11.11
C LYS A 21 1.36 14.86 11.49
N LEU A 22 1.91 13.65 11.30
CA LEU A 22 3.32 13.36 11.59
C LEU A 22 4.26 14.21 10.74
N ALA A 23 3.98 14.36 9.45
CA ALA A 23 4.80 15.17 8.52
C ALA A 23 4.78 16.67 8.83
N ALA A 24 3.77 17.16 9.56
CA ALA A 24 3.64 18.57 9.95
C ALA A 24 4.35 18.90 11.29
N LEU A 25 4.90 17.91 12.00
CA LEU A 25 5.57 18.12 13.28
C LEU A 25 7.07 18.42 13.09
N PRO A 26 7.66 19.29 13.94
CA PRO A 26 9.09 19.62 13.86
C PRO A 26 9.96 18.43 14.28
N LEU A 27 10.61 17.77 13.33
CA LEU A 27 11.47 16.62 13.59
C LEU A 27 12.81 17.01 14.23
N GLU A 28 13.20 18.29 14.13
CA GLU A 28 14.34 18.89 14.80
C GLU A 28 14.22 18.86 16.33
N ALA A 29 13.00 18.76 16.87
CA ALA A 29 12.77 18.58 18.30
C ALA A 29 13.23 17.20 18.82
N LEU A 30 13.45 16.23 17.93
CA LEU A 30 13.88 14.89 18.29
C LEU A 30 15.41 14.79 18.35
N THR A 31 15.89 14.10 19.39
CA THR A 31 17.28 13.65 19.50
C THR A 31 17.59 12.57 18.45
N ARG A 32 18.87 12.27 18.23
CA ARG A 32 19.30 11.23 17.29
C ARG A 32 18.71 9.83 17.62
N PRO A 33 18.72 9.36 18.88
CA PRO A 33 18.08 8.08 19.22
C PRO A 33 16.57 8.06 18.95
N GLU A 34 15.87 9.17 19.21
CA GLU A 34 14.43 9.27 18.96
C GLU A 34 14.10 9.25 17.46
N LYS A 35 14.93 9.90 16.63
CA LYS A 35 14.81 9.81 15.16
C LYS A 35 14.99 8.37 14.67
N GLN A 36 15.97 7.64 15.21
CA GLN A 36 16.18 6.23 14.84
C GLN A 36 14.98 5.36 15.25
N SER A 37 14.45 5.57 16.46
CA SER A 37 13.25 4.88 16.93
C SER A 37 12.03 5.19 16.05
N LEU A 38 11.86 6.45 15.63
CA LEU A 38 10.80 6.83 14.70
C LEU A 38 10.95 6.14 13.33
N LEU A 39 12.15 6.08 12.76
CA LEU A 39 12.40 5.36 11.50
C LEU A 39 12.05 3.88 11.61
N ASN A 40 12.46 3.20 12.68
CA ASN A 40 12.13 1.79 12.89
C ASN A 40 10.60 1.58 12.96
N ARG A 41 9.87 2.50 13.61
CA ARG A 41 8.40 2.43 13.68
C ARG A 41 7.74 2.66 12.33
N LEU A 42 8.28 3.57 11.52
CA LEU A 42 7.80 3.81 10.15
C LEU A 42 8.05 2.58 9.26
N GLU A 43 9.21 1.93 9.41
CA GLU A 43 9.51 0.69 8.67
C GLU A 43 8.52 -0.44 9.02
N GLU A 44 8.17 -0.59 10.30
CA GLU A 44 7.14 -1.56 10.71
C GLU A 44 5.75 -1.23 10.15
N LEU A 45 5.43 0.05 9.97
CA LEU A 45 4.21 0.47 9.28
C LEU A 45 4.26 0.16 7.78
N ASP A 46 5.41 0.38 7.13
CA ASP A 46 5.62 0.05 5.71
C ASP A 46 5.52 -1.45 5.46
N LYS A 47 6.01 -2.30 6.38
CA LYS A 47 5.82 -3.77 6.32
C LYS A 47 4.34 -4.14 6.36
N LYS A 48 3.57 -3.55 7.27
CA LYS A 48 2.11 -3.78 7.37
C LYS A 48 1.37 -3.29 6.11
N ARG A 49 1.74 -2.12 5.60
CA ARG A 49 1.21 -1.58 4.35
C ARG A 49 1.53 -2.51 3.17
N THR A 50 2.75 -3.01 3.08
CA THR A 50 3.16 -3.95 2.03
C THR A 50 2.35 -5.25 2.10
N ALA A 51 2.09 -5.77 3.30
CA ALA A 51 1.24 -6.94 3.47
C ALA A 51 -0.22 -6.68 3.03
N LEU A 52 -0.75 -5.49 3.31
CA LEU A 52 -2.07 -5.07 2.83
C LEU A 52 -2.10 -4.94 1.30
N ASP A 53 -1.09 -4.29 0.71
CA ASP A 53 -0.95 -4.14 -0.75
C ASP A 53 -0.92 -5.52 -1.43
N ARG A 54 -0.15 -6.48 -0.89
CA ARG A 54 -0.10 -7.87 -1.39
C ARG A 54 -1.47 -8.53 -1.37
N ARG A 55 -2.22 -8.41 -0.27
CA ARG A 55 -3.58 -8.97 -0.16
C ARG A 55 -4.53 -8.37 -1.19
N LEU A 56 -4.52 -7.04 -1.35
CA LEU A 56 -5.37 -6.35 -2.32
C LEU A 56 -5.03 -6.75 -3.76
N ILE A 57 -3.74 -6.82 -4.10
CA ILE A 57 -3.28 -7.27 -5.41
C ILE A 57 -3.68 -8.73 -5.66
N GLY A 58 -3.54 -9.60 -4.65
CA GLY A 58 -3.95 -11.00 -4.73
C GLY A 58 -5.44 -11.15 -5.03
N GLN A 59 -6.30 -10.42 -4.32
CA GLN A 59 -7.74 -10.38 -4.57
C GLN A 59 -8.06 -9.88 -5.97
N LEU A 60 -7.47 -8.76 -6.40
CA LEU A 60 -7.66 -8.22 -7.75
C LEU A 60 -7.30 -9.25 -8.83
N VAL A 61 -6.15 -9.92 -8.68
CA VAL A 61 -5.66 -10.92 -9.64
C VAL A 61 -6.50 -12.19 -9.65
N ALA A 62 -7.07 -12.59 -8.50
CA ALA A 62 -7.89 -13.80 -8.37
C ALA A 62 -9.34 -13.58 -8.84
N GLU A 63 -9.90 -12.40 -8.60
CA GLU A 63 -11.31 -12.09 -8.88
C GLU A 63 -11.53 -11.53 -10.29
N GLY A 64 -10.48 -11.00 -10.93
CA GLY A 64 -10.61 -10.34 -12.23
C GLY A 64 -9.93 -11.09 -13.38
N ASP A 65 -10.64 -11.19 -14.51
CA ASP A 65 -10.02 -11.56 -15.78
C ASP A 65 -9.24 -10.35 -16.34
N PRO A 66 -7.91 -10.44 -16.50
CA PRO A 66 -7.12 -9.38 -17.11
C PRO A 66 -7.58 -9.03 -18.54
N ALA A 67 -8.26 -9.95 -19.24
CA ALA A 67 -8.84 -9.72 -20.57
C ALA A 67 -9.87 -8.58 -20.59
N LEU A 68 -10.55 -8.32 -19.47
CA LEU A 68 -11.46 -7.19 -19.30
C LEU A 68 -10.74 -5.83 -19.38
N PHE A 69 -9.41 -5.81 -19.32
CA PHE A 69 -8.56 -4.64 -19.53
C PHE A 69 -7.93 -4.62 -20.93
N GLY A 70 -8.66 -5.11 -21.95
CA GLY A 70 -8.23 -5.09 -23.35
C GLY A 70 -7.15 -6.12 -23.67
N GLY A 71 -7.19 -7.29 -23.03
CA GLY A 71 -6.18 -8.35 -23.21
C GLY A 71 -4.83 -8.09 -22.55
N ALA A 72 -4.71 -7.02 -21.74
CA ALA A 72 -3.45 -6.66 -21.09
C ALA A 72 -3.14 -7.57 -19.90
N ALA A 73 -1.87 -7.95 -19.71
CA ALA A 73 -1.46 -8.69 -18.52
C ALA A 73 -1.65 -7.84 -17.25
N TRP A 74 -1.93 -8.48 -16.11
CA TRP A 74 -2.07 -7.81 -14.81
C TRP A 74 -0.89 -6.89 -14.47
N ALA A 75 0.34 -7.27 -14.86
CA ALA A 75 1.52 -6.42 -14.67
C ALA A 75 1.44 -5.09 -15.43
N ASP A 76 0.86 -5.08 -16.64
CA ASP A 76 0.66 -3.87 -17.44
C ASP A 76 -0.48 -3.00 -16.91
N VAL A 77 -1.51 -3.63 -16.35
CA VAL A 77 -2.62 -2.94 -15.67
C VAL A 77 -2.13 -2.24 -14.40
N LEU A 78 -1.41 -2.97 -13.53
CA LEU A 78 -0.89 -2.43 -12.28
C LEU A 78 0.22 -1.39 -12.50
N SER A 79 1.11 -1.62 -13.47
CA SER A 79 2.14 -0.65 -13.87
C SER A 79 1.52 0.72 -14.19
N ARG A 80 0.50 0.75 -15.05
CA ARG A 80 -0.20 1.99 -15.43
C ARG A 80 -0.95 2.62 -14.27
N ARG A 81 -1.70 1.82 -13.49
CA ARG A 81 -2.55 2.34 -12.40
C ARG A 81 -1.75 2.83 -11.19
N LEU A 82 -0.69 2.11 -10.82
CA LEU A 82 0.14 2.44 -9.66
C LEU A 82 1.35 3.29 -10.03
N ARG A 83 1.57 3.60 -11.32
CA ARG A 83 2.72 4.35 -11.84
C ARG A 83 4.06 3.76 -11.40
N ILE A 84 4.16 2.43 -11.45
CA ILE A 84 5.36 1.66 -11.14
C ILE A 84 5.90 1.00 -12.40
N SER A 85 7.15 0.55 -12.39
CA SER A 85 7.69 -0.22 -13.51
C SER A 85 6.94 -1.55 -13.69
N ARG A 86 6.93 -2.09 -14.92
CA ARG A 86 6.36 -3.42 -15.20
C ARG A 86 7.04 -4.52 -14.38
N GLY A 87 8.36 -4.41 -14.16
CA GLY A 87 9.11 -5.35 -13.32
C GLY A 87 8.68 -5.33 -11.86
N GLU A 88 8.46 -4.13 -11.30
CA GLU A 88 7.95 -3.96 -9.94
C GLU A 88 6.50 -4.48 -9.81
N ALA A 89 5.65 -4.21 -10.81
CA ALA A 89 4.31 -4.77 -10.86
C ALA A 89 4.34 -6.31 -10.88
N HIS A 90 5.24 -6.91 -11.67
CA HIS A 90 5.40 -8.36 -11.72
C HIS A 90 5.88 -8.92 -10.37
N ARG A 91 6.88 -8.29 -9.74
CA ARG A 91 7.35 -8.66 -8.40
C ARG A 91 6.21 -8.67 -7.38
N ARG A 92 5.40 -7.62 -7.34
CA ARG A 92 4.25 -7.53 -6.42
C ARG A 92 3.18 -8.59 -6.69
N ILE A 93 2.93 -8.96 -7.94
CA ILE A 93 2.01 -10.05 -8.29
C ILE A 93 2.56 -11.39 -7.80
N THR A 94 3.85 -11.67 -8.04
CA THR A 94 4.50 -12.91 -7.59
C THR A 94 4.48 -13.00 -6.06
N GLU A 95 4.80 -11.90 -5.38
CA GLU A 95 4.71 -11.82 -3.92
C GLU A 95 3.28 -11.98 -3.41
N ALA A 96 2.29 -11.43 -4.09
CA ALA A 96 0.89 -11.61 -3.70
C ALA A 96 0.41 -13.06 -3.85
N ARG A 97 0.96 -13.83 -4.79
CA ARG A 97 0.62 -15.25 -5.01
C ARG A 97 1.35 -16.22 -4.08
N SER A 98 2.45 -15.78 -3.45
CA SER A 98 3.24 -16.58 -2.52
C SER A 98 2.95 -16.31 -1.04
N ALA A 99 2.02 -15.39 -0.75
CA ALA A 99 1.48 -15.13 0.58
C ALA A 99 0.21 -15.94 0.82
#